data_AF-A0A2E6J483-F1
#
_entry.id   AF-A0A2E6J483-F1
#
_cell.length_a   1.000
_cell.length_b   1.000
_cell.length_c   1.000
_cell.angle_alpha   90.00
_cell.angle_beta   90.00
_cell.angle_gamma   90.00
#
_symmetry.space_group_name_H-M   'P 1'
#
loop_
_entity.id
_entity.type
_entity.pdbx_description
1 polymer ?
#
loop_
_entity_poly.entity_id
_entity_poly.type
_entity_poly.pdbx_seq_one_letter_code
_entity_poly.pdbx_strand_id
1 'polypeptide(L)'
;ETHHPNAFDVGPFDPTMSSAIHLEVAEQTGSIAISRRFHLPLVAQVTVDCGCPVLVSASGGIGRRSVERCAGPWRSSGHWWEQTQSVDQELSTGYWSRDEWDVELDDGSVYCIYRDRTHGEWFVAGFLD
;
A
#
# COMPACT_ATOMS: atom_id res chain seq x y z
N GLU A 1 -7.77 -13.81 22.31
CA GLU A 1 -8.69 -13.15 21.35
C GLU A 1 -8.61 -13.88 20.03
N THR A 2 -9.70 -14.55 19.67
CA THR A 2 -9.73 -15.56 18.61
C THR A 2 -10.30 -14.91 17.35
N HIS A 3 -9.44 -14.59 16.39
CA HIS A 3 -9.84 -13.98 15.12
C HIS A 3 -10.46 -15.04 14.19
N HIS A 4 -11.78 -15.01 14.02
CA HIS A 4 -12.49 -15.74 12.97
C HIS A 4 -12.81 -14.77 11.82
N PRO A 5 -12.10 -14.80 10.68
CA PRO A 5 -12.53 -14.05 9.51
C PRO A 5 -13.81 -14.69 8.96
N ASN A 6 -14.87 -13.90 8.78
CA ASN A 6 -16.08 -14.36 8.11
C ASN A 6 -15.71 -14.94 6.73
N ALA A 7 -16.20 -16.15 6.45
CA ALA A 7 -16.10 -16.77 5.15
C ALA A 7 -16.85 -15.91 4.13
N PHE A 8 -16.14 -15.37 3.15
CA PHE A 8 -16.75 -14.82 1.95
C PHE A 8 -16.83 -15.97 0.94
N ASP A 9 -18.03 -16.22 0.41
CA ASP A 9 -18.24 -17.21 -0.65
C ASP A 9 -18.25 -16.46 -1.99
N VAL A 10 -17.30 -16.77 -2.87
CA VAL A 10 -17.24 -16.17 -4.21
C VAL A 10 -18.18 -16.99 -5.09
N GLY A 11 -19.41 -16.49 -5.27
CA GLY A 11 -20.37 -17.09 -6.18
C GLY A 11 -19.91 -17.03 -7.65
N PRO A 12 -20.38 -17.96 -8.50
CA PRO A 12 -20.10 -17.94 -9.93
C PRO A 12 -20.62 -16.64 -10.57
N PHE A 13 -19.79 -16.05 -11.42
CA PHE A 13 -20.11 -14.83 -12.15
C PHE A 13 -21.34 -15.02 -13.06
N ASP A 14 -22.45 -14.33 -12.76
CA ASP A 14 -23.64 -14.28 -13.60
C ASP A 14 -23.67 -12.95 -14.39
N PRO A 15 -23.40 -12.98 -15.72
CA PRO A 15 -23.35 -11.77 -16.54
C PRO A 15 -24.73 -11.08 -16.69
N THR A 16 -25.83 -11.77 -16.33
CA THR A 16 -27.21 -11.29 -16.49
C THR A 16 -27.65 -10.37 -15.34
N MET A 17 -26.96 -10.45 -14.19
CA MET A 17 -27.15 -9.52 -13.06
C MET A 17 -26.47 -8.17 -13.24
N SER A 18 -25.82 -7.91 -14.39
CA SER A 18 -25.37 -6.57 -14.79
C SER A 18 -26.56 -5.67 -15.18
N SER A 19 -27.58 -5.56 -14.33
CA SER A 19 -28.59 -4.51 -14.46
C SER A 19 -27.95 -3.20 -14.02
N ALA A 20 -27.45 -2.48 -15.02
CA ALA A 20 -27.11 -1.06 -15.06
C ALA A 20 -27.10 -0.36 -13.68
N ILE A 21 -25.96 -0.40 -13.00
CA ILE A 21 -25.60 0.67 -12.09
C ILE A 21 -25.45 1.90 -12.98
N HIS A 22 -26.49 2.73 -13.08
CA HIS A 22 -26.32 4.08 -13.59
C HIS A 22 -25.50 4.82 -12.54
N LEU A 23 -24.16 4.72 -12.64
CA LEU A 23 -23.29 5.67 -11.99
C LEU A 23 -23.67 7.02 -12.59
N GLU A 24 -24.35 7.87 -11.82
CA GLU A 24 -24.25 9.31 -12.02
C GLU A 24 -22.77 9.66 -11.89
N VAL A 25 -22.08 9.67 -13.03
CA VAL A 25 -20.72 10.18 -13.12
C VAL A 25 -20.84 11.68 -12.91
N ALA A 26 -20.72 12.10 -11.65
CA ALA A 26 -20.45 13.50 -11.36
C ALA A 26 -19.22 13.88 -12.20
N GLU A 27 -19.37 14.86 -13.10
CA GLU A 27 -18.26 15.46 -13.83
C GLU A 27 -17.37 16.20 -12.82
N GLN A 28 -16.55 15.43 -12.11
CA GLN A 28 -15.46 15.96 -11.34
C GLN A 28 -14.38 16.33 -12.36
N THR A 29 -14.23 17.62 -12.64
CA THR A 29 -13.02 18.17 -13.25
C THR A 29 -11.89 18.03 -12.22
N GLY A 30 -11.49 16.79 -11.96
CA GLY A 30 -10.44 16.46 -11.02
C GLY A 30 -9.09 16.90 -11.57
N SER A 31 -8.25 17.44 -10.70
CA SER A 31 -6.83 17.56 -11.00
C SER A 31 -6.27 16.17 -11.29
N ILE A 32 -5.51 16.02 -12.39
CA ILE A 32 -4.79 14.78 -12.65
C ILE A 32 -3.63 14.72 -11.65
N ALA A 33 -3.69 13.76 -10.73
CA ALA A 33 -2.56 13.46 -9.85
C ALA A 33 -1.59 12.49 -10.54
N ILE A 34 -0.30 12.79 -10.49
CA ILE A 34 0.75 11.96 -11.09
C ILE A 34 1.54 11.26 -9.98
N SER A 35 1.43 9.94 -9.89
CA SER A 35 2.27 9.14 -8.98
C SER A 35 3.60 8.80 -9.63
N ARG A 36 4.71 9.19 -8.99
CA ARG A 36 6.07 8.85 -9.42
C ARG A 36 6.68 7.89 -8.42
N ARG A 37 6.89 6.64 -8.84
CA ARG A 37 7.56 5.62 -8.03
C ARG A 37 9.08 5.68 -8.18
N PHE A 38 9.78 5.55 -7.06
CA PHE A 38 11.23 5.41 -7.04
C PHE A 38 11.62 4.03 -7.54
N HIS A 39 12.63 3.97 -8.43
CA HIS A 39 13.20 2.71 -8.89
C HIS A 39 13.81 1.89 -7.73
N LEU A 40 14.34 2.58 -6.73
CA LEU A 40 14.78 2.01 -5.47
C LEU A 40 14.00 2.70 -4.34
N PRO A 41 13.07 2.00 -3.67
CA PRO A 41 12.37 2.56 -2.52
C PRO A 41 13.34 3.05 -1.44
N LEU A 42 13.03 4.19 -0.84
CA LEU A 42 13.88 4.78 0.20
C LEU A 42 13.55 4.17 1.55
N VAL A 43 14.54 3.68 2.29
CA VAL A 43 14.32 3.20 3.67
C VAL A 43 13.78 4.34 4.52
N ALA A 44 12.76 4.03 5.32
CA ALA A 44 12.11 4.97 6.21
C ALA A 44 12.00 4.43 7.64
N GLN A 45 11.84 5.34 8.58
CA GLN A 45 11.33 5.05 9.92
C GLN A 45 9.94 5.65 10.05
N VAL A 46 8.98 4.85 10.48
CA VAL A 46 7.59 5.27 10.61
C VAL A 46 7.11 4.98 12.01
N THR A 47 6.56 5.99 12.68
CA THR A 47 5.82 5.80 13.94
C THR A 47 4.35 5.59 13.58
N VAL A 48 3.75 4.56 14.18
CA VAL A 48 2.35 4.19 13.96
C VAL A 48 1.61 4.31 15.27
N ASP A 49 0.47 5.00 15.25
CA ASP A 49 -0.48 5.06 16.35
C ASP A 49 -1.83 4.50 15.89
N CYS A 50 -2.41 3.59 16.67
CA CYS A 50 -3.70 2.96 16.35
C CYS A 50 -3.81 2.35 14.93
N GLY A 51 -2.69 1.92 14.34
CA GLY A 51 -2.63 1.38 12.97
C GLY A 51 -2.45 2.41 11.86
N CYS A 52 -2.40 3.70 12.19
CA CYS A 52 -2.19 4.81 11.27
C CYS A 52 -0.76 5.38 11.40
N PRO A 53 -0.07 5.66 10.28
CA PRO A 53 1.18 6.42 10.31
C PRO A 53 0.97 7.82 10.89
N VAL A 54 1.78 8.22 11.88
CA VAL A 54 1.71 9.56 12.49
C VAL A 54 3.00 10.37 12.30
N LEU A 55 4.11 9.70 11.96
CA LEU A 55 5.39 10.33 11.73
C LEU A 55 6.19 9.52 10.72
N VAL A 56 6.80 10.18 9.75
CA VAL A 56 7.71 9.59 8.76
C VAL A 56 9.07 10.25 8.87
N SER A 57 10.14 9.46 8.84
CA SER A 57 11.51 9.93 8.76
C SER A 57 12.28 9.18 7.67
N ALA A 58 12.76 9.90 6.66
CA ALA A 58 13.50 9.33 5.55
C ALA A 58 14.58 10.29 5.01
N SER A 59 15.54 9.75 4.26
CA SER A 59 16.53 10.53 3.51
C SER A 59 15.90 11.12 2.22
N GLY A 60 16.71 11.70 1.33
CA GLY A 60 16.20 12.20 0.04
C GLY A 60 15.40 13.51 0.14
N GLY A 61 15.64 14.32 1.17
CA GLY A 61 14.99 15.63 1.35
C GLY A 61 13.68 15.59 2.14
N ILE A 62 13.15 14.40 2.46
CA ILE A 62 11.92 14.22 3.25
C ILE A 62 12.17 14.64 4.71
N GLY A 63 13.29 14.21 5.30
CA GLY A 63 13.59 14.49 6.71
C GLY A 63 12.59 13.81 7.64
N ARG A 64 12.39 14.37 8.83
CA ARG A 64 11.43 13.90 9.84
C ARG A 64 10.20 14.82 9.82
N ARG A 65 9.03 14.26 9.49
CA ARG A 65 7.78 14.97 9.23
C ARG A 65 6.60 14.31 9.95
N SER A 66 5.65 15.12 10.40
CA SER A 66 4.37 14.64 10.95
C SER A 66 3.44 14.26 9.80
N VAL A 67 2.59 13.27 10.01
CA VAL A 67 1.55 12.86 9.05
C VAL A 67 0.25 13.55 9.45
N GLU A 68 -0.27 14.39 8.56
CA GLU A 68 -1.52 15.13 8.77
C GLU A 68 -2.74 14.32 8.30
N ARG A 69 -2.58 13.56 7.21
CA ARG A 69 -3.60 12.62 6.72
C ARG A 69 -2.96 11.35 6.23
N CYS A 70 -3.66 10.24 6.39
CA CYS A 70 -3.27 8.98 5.77
C CYS A 70 -4.48 8.21 5.23
N ALA A 71 -4.26 7.47 4.14
CA ALA A 71 -5.20 6.48 3.62
C ALA A 71 -4.50 5.12 3.50
N GLY A 72 -5.22 4.03 3.81
CA GLY A 72 -4.68 2.67 3.88
C GLY A 72 -4.91 2.01 5.25
N PRO A 73 -4.26 0.86 5.54
CA PRO A 73 -3.36 0.15 4.64
C PRO A 73 -4.07 -0.55 3.49
N TRP A 74 -3.52 -0.45 2.28
CA TRP A 74 -3.82 -1.37 1.21
C TRP A 74 -2.85 -2.54 1.22
N ARG A 75 -3.40 -3.75 1.19
CA ARG A 75 -2.62 -4.98 1.23
C ARG A 75 -2.33 -5.47 -0.17
N SER A 76 -1.06 -5.74 -0.42
CA SER A 76 -0.60 -6.34 -1.66
C SER A 76 0.43 -7.44 -1.40
N SER A 77 0.50 -8.42 -2.29
CA SER A 77 1.48 -9.49 -2.25
C SER A 77 1.74 -10.00 -3.66
N GLY A 78 2.95 -10.51 -3.91
CA GLY A 78 3.35 -11.04 -5.21
C GLY A 78 4.16 -12.32 -5.11
N HIS A 79 4.42 -12.93 -6.27
CA HIS A 79 5.14 -14.19 -6.41
C HIS A 79 4.53 -15.36 -5.62
N TRP A 80 3.23 -15.29 -5.34
CA TRP A 80 2.46 -16.39 -4.75
C TRP A 80 2.37 -17.61 -5.69
N TRP A 81 2.67 -17.43 -6.97
CA TRP A 81 2.69 -18.49 -7.99
C TRP A 81 4.04 -19.23 -8.06
N GLU A 82 5.09 -18.74 -7.42
CA GLU A 82 6.37 -19.44 -7.39
C GLU A 82 6.26 -20.64 -6.43
N GLN A 83 6.48 -21.85 -6.96
CA GLN A 83 6.51 -23.04 -6.11
C GLN A 83 7.65 -22.91 -5.10
N THR A 84 7.34 -23.08 -3.81
CA THR A 84 8.30 -23.19 -2.68
C THR A 84 9.11 -24.50 -2.76
N GLN A 85 9.65 -24.84 -3.92
CA GLN A 85 10.39 -26.08 -4.17
C GLN A 85 11.73 -25.77 -4.85
N SER A 86 12.59 -25.05 -4.14
CA SER A 86 14.03 -25.15 -4.35
C SER A 86 14.67 -25.36 -2.98
N VAL A 87 15.33 -26.51 -2.84
CA VAL A 87 16.04 -26.99 -1.64
C VAL A 87 17.31 -26.16 -1.35
N ASP A 88 17.60 -25.17 -2.18
CA ASP A 88 18.66 -24.17 -1.96
C ASP A 88 18.06 -22.94 -1.25
N GLN A 89 17.98 -23.04 0.07
CA GLN A 89 17.30 -22.13 1.00
C GLN A 89 17.91 -20.72 1.13
N GLU A 90 18.83 -20.30 0.25
CA GLU A 90 19.56 -19.05 0.49
C GLU A 90 19.11 -17.84 -0.36
N LEU A 91 18.24 -18.01 -1.37
CA LEU A 91 17.79 -16.89 -2.22
C LEU A 91 16.35 -17.07 -2.77
N SER A 92 15.34 -17.38 -1.95
CA SER A 92 13.95 -17.19 -2.38
C SER A 92 13.61 -15.68 -2.38
N THR A 93 13.97 -14.98 -3.45
CA THR A 93 13.77 -13.53 -3.64
C THR A 93 12.37 -13.18 -4.16
N GLY A 94 11.49 -14.16 -4.38
CA GLY A 94 10.20 -13.95 -5.04
C GLY A 94 9.13 -13.39 -4.12
N TYR A 95 8.77 -14.10 -3.05
CA TYR A 95 7.58 -13.77 -2.26
C TYR A 95 7.70 -12.42 -1.55
N TRP A 96 6.80 -11.49 -1.88
CA TRP A 96 6.68 -10.21 -1.17
C TRP A 96 5.26 -9.99 -0.68
N SER A 97 5.13 -9.33 0.48
CA SER A 97 3.85 -8.91 1.05
C SER A 97 4.01 -7.56 1.74
N ARG A 98 3.12 -6.61 1.46
CA ARG A 98 3.24 -5.21 1.90
C ARG A 98 1.90 -4.65 2.36
N ASP A 99 1.95 -3.81 3.39
CA ASP A 99 0.88 -2.87 3.75
C ASP A 99 1.32 -1.48 3.23
N GLU A 100 0.54 -0.83 2.36
CA GLU A 100 0.85 0.46 1.72
C GLU A 100 -0.11 1.57 2.19
N TRP A 101 0.39 2.79 2.36
CA TRP A 101 -0.36 3.98 2.73
C TRP A 101 0.03 5.16 1.84
N ASP A 102 -0.96 6.01 1.55
CA ASP A 102 -0.71 7.37 1.09
C ASP A 102 -0.72 8.29 2.31
N VAL A 103 0.32 9.11 2.47
CA VAL A 103 0.48 10.02 3.61
C VAL A 103 0.70 11.45 3.12
N GLU A 104 -0.11 12.37 3.63
CA GLU A 104 0.09 13.82 3.50
C GLU A 104 0.92 14.29 4.71
N LEU A 105 2.07 14.91 4.43
CA LEU A 105 2.99 15.40 5.45
C LEU A 105 2.65 16.85 5.85
N ASP A 106 3.26 17.34 6.94
CA ASP A 106 3.06 18.69 7.46
C ASP A 106 3.42 19.84 6.49
N ASP A 107 4.15 19.56 5.41
CA ASP A 107 4.47 20.51 4.34
C ASP A 107 3.54 20.40 3.12
N GLY A 108 2.50 19.56 3.20
CA GLY A 108 1.50 19.34 2.16
C GLY A 108 1.95 18.38 1.05
N SER A 109 3.17 17.85 1.11
CA SER A 109 3.62 16.81 0.18
C SER A 109 2.93 15.47 0.46
N VAL A 110 2.66 14.69 -0.59
CA VAL A 110 2.02 13.39 -0.48
C VAL A 110 2.96 12.28 -0.95
N TYR A 111 3.15 11.28 -0.11
CA TYR A 111 4.02 10.13 -0.38
C TYR A 111 3.26 8.80 -0.27
N CYS A 112 3.66 7.84 -1.11
CA CYS A 112 3.28 6.44 -0.92
C CYS A 112 4.37 5.78 -0.05
N ILE A 113 4.01 5.28 1.12
CA ILE A 113 4.89 4.51 2.00
C ILE A 113 4.38 3.08 2.12
N TYR A 114 5.25 2.11 2.35
CA TYR A 114 4.83 0.75 2.66
C TYR A 114 5.66 0.13 3.77
N ARG A 115 5.03 -0.79 4.50
CA ARG A 115 5.70 -1.73 5.40
C ARG A 115 5.81 -3.08 4.73
N ASP A 116 7.02 -3.59 4.61
CA ASP A 116 7.26 -4.99 4.26
C ASP A 116 6.74 -5.87 5.40
N ARG A 117 5.83 -6.82 5.11
CA ARG A 117 5.23 -7.68 6.13
C ARG A 117 6.10 -8.88 6.48
N THR A 118 7.07 -9.22 5.65
CA THR A 118 8.05 -10.29 5.88
C THR A 118 9.13 -9.83 6.84
N HIS A 119 9.70 -8.66 6.61
CA HIS A 119 10.83 -8.13 7.39
C HIS A 119 10.44 -7.02 8.37
N GLY A 120 9.23 -6.43 8.22
CA GLY A 120 8.72 -5.37 9.08
C GLY A 120 9.29 -3.98 8.77
N GLU A 121 10.16 -3.87 7.76
CA GLU A 121 10.85 -2.66 7.35
C GLU A 121 9.93 -1.69 6.60
N TRP A 122 10.23 -0.40 6.70
CA TRP A 122 9.45 0.65 6.08
C TRP A 122 10.20 1.32 4.95
N PHE A 123 9.45 1.68 3.91
CA PHE A 123 10.00 2.33 2.74
C PHE A 123 9.07 3.42 2.19
N VAL A 124 9.65 4.43 1.57
CA VAL A 124 8.95 5.36 0.69
C VAL A 124 9.05 4.82 -0.74
N ALA A 125 7.90 4.49 -1.33
CA ALA A 125 7.81 3.97 -2.70
C ALA A 125 7.80 5.07 -3.75
N GLY A 126 7.32 6.27 -3.42
CA GLY A 126 7.14 7.34 -4.38
C GLY A 126 6.41 8.53 -3.79
N PHE A 127 6.16 9.52 -4.64
CA PHE A 127 5.41 10.73 -4.30
C PHE A 127 4.32 11.03 -5.32
N LEU A 128 3.36 11.83 -4.90
CA LEU A 128 2.27 12.34 -5.72
C LEU A 128 2.51 13.83 -6.01
N ASP A 129 2.32 14.23 -7.27
CA ASP A 129 2.42 15.61 -7.79
C ASP A 129 1.13 16.00 -8.51
#